data_AF-A0A7X4BBI6-F1
#
_entry.id   AF-A0A7X4BBI6-F1
#
_cell.length_a   1.000
_cell.length_b   1.000
_cell.length_c   1.000
_cell.angle_alpha   90.00
_cell.angle_beta   90.00
_cell.angle_gamma   90.00
#
_symmetry.space_group_name_H-M   'P 1'
#
loop_
_entity.id
_entity.type
_entity.pdbx_description
1 polymer ?
#
loop_
_entity_poly.entity_id
_entity_poly.type
_entity_poly.pdbx_seq_one_letter_code
_entity_poly.pdbx_strand_id
1 'polypeptide(L)'
;MLLLLSREKLHGNYGDLIGESTVHLAVLKRIDRFAKSDKIVLISGETGTGKERVAHALHTESPYAMHPIVIVNCAEIAENLIASELFGHERGAFTGADQRHIGLFETASGSTLFLDEIGELPKPLQSKLLRVLQENEIRRMGGTKQIPVKVRVLAATNIDLIEAVAAGRFRRDLYERLKPLHIQLPALRQRREDIPALAKHFLKKENNLSNRKIEDINPEVLSLFDAYSWPGNIRELEGIISRAVLLAEGDEILPDHLPQDVWTPHAHALPLADATAAANPDTAEYLVLPFRIGTTLKEIEKSAILTTLARENGNKSKTAAVLGISRVTLDIKLRTYSDEA
;
A
#
# COMPACT_ATOMS: atom_id res chain seq x y z
N MET A 1 15.48 -28.21 -4.46
CA MET A 1 14.87 -28.77 -3.23
C MET A 1 14.00 -27.69 -2.60
N LEU A 2 12.81 -27.44 -3.16
CA LEU A 2 11.81 -26.55 -2.54
C LEU A 2 11.27 -27.28 -1.30
N LEU A 3 11.77 -26.91 -0.12
CA LEU A 3 11.11 -27.25 1.13
C LEU A 3 9.71 -26.63 1.08
N LEU A 4 8.68 -27.47 0.95
CA LEU A 4 7.27 -27.10 1.10
C LEU A 4 7.13 -26.28 2.38
N LEU A 5 6.98 -24.97 2.23
CA LEU A 5 6.50 -24.09 3.28
C LEU A 5 5.07 -24.54 3.55
N SER A 6 4.79 -25.03 4.76
CA SER A 6 3.44 -25.39 5.19
C SER A 6 3.13 -24.60 6.45
N ARG A 7 1.91 -24.08 6.53
CA ARG A 7 1.42 -23.29 7.67
C ARG A 7 1.46 -24.10 8.98
N GLU A 8 1.36 -25.44 8.90
CA GLU A 8 1.41 -26.36 10.03
C GLU A 8 2.78 -26.40 10.75
N LYS A 9 3.84 -25.92 10.09
CA LYS A 9 5.20 -25.86 10.67
C LYS A 9 5.50 -24.53 11.36
N LEU A 10 4.51 -23.63 11.45
CA LEU A 10 4.63 -22.34 12.09
C LEU A 10 4.01 -22.42 13.49
N HIS A 11 4.72 -21.94 14.51
CA HIS A 11 4.34 -22.15 15.91
C HIS A 11 3.51 -21.02 16.53
N GLY A 12 3.35 -19.88 15.84
CA GLY A 12 2.72 -18.69 16.38
C GLY A 12 1.23 -18.51 16.07
N ASN A 13 0.56 -17.69 16.89
CA ASN A 13 -0.83 -17.30 16.72
C ASN A 13 -0.96 -16.20 15.66
N TYR A 14 -0.99 -16.62 14.39
CA TYR A 14 -1.14 -15.73 13.23
C TYR A 14 -2.58 -15.64 12.73
N GLY A 15 -3.58 -15.79 13.60
CA GLY A 15 -4.99 -16.00 13.22
C GLY A 15 -5.55 -14.98 12.21
N ASP A 16 -5.03 -13.76 12.26
CA ASP A 16 -5.42 -12.62 11.44
C ASP A 16 -4.58 -12.45 10.15
N LEU A 17 -3.52 -13.24 9.97
CA LEU A 17 -2.72 -13.29 8.74
C LEU A 17 -3.17 -14.49 7.90
N ILE A 18 -4.01 -14.20 6.91
CA ILE A 18 -4.68 -15.21 6.08
C ILE A 18 -3.95 -15.33 4.76
N GLY A 19 -3.71 -16.57 4.34
CA GLY A 19 -3.12 -16.91 3.05
C GLY A 19 -2.29 -18.18 3.12
N GLU A 20 -2.14 -18.83 1.98
CA GLU A 20 -1.30 -20.01 1.78
C GLU A 20 -0.33 -19.83 0.61
N SER A 21 -0.35 -18.67 -0.04
CA SER A 21 0.56 -18.34 -1.11
C SER A 21 2.02 -18.48 -0.68
N THR A 22 2.85 -18.94 -1.61
CA THR A 22 4.29 -19.14 -1.33
C THR A 22 4.97 -17.86 -0.85
N VAL A 23 4.58 -16.71 -1.40
CA VAL A 23 5.06 -15.38 -1.00
C VAL A 23 4.57 -14.99 0.40
N HIS A 24 3.33 -15.32 0.76
CA HIS A 24 2.80 -15.05 2.10
C HIS A 24 3.44 -15.98 3.15
N LEU A 25 3.62 -17.25 2.85
CA LEU A 25 4.29 -18.20 3.75
C LEU A 25 5.76 -17.80 4.03
N ALA A 26 6.44 -17.19 3.04
CA ALA A 26 7.77 -16.62 3.25
C ALA A 26 7.74 -15.45 4.25
N VAL A 27 6.69 -14.62 4.24
CA VAL A 27 6.47 -13.57 5.25
C VAL A 27 6.27 -14.19 6.63
N LEU A 28 5.37 -15.17 6.77
CA LEU A 28 5.11 -15.81 8.07
C LEU A 28 6.36 -16.46 8.67
N LYS A 29 7.20 -17.08 7.84
CA LYS A 29 8.49 -17.64 8.28
C LYS A 29 9.47 -16.58 8.78
N ARG A 30 9.46 -15.39 8.17
CA ARG A 30 10.25 -14.26 8.69
C ARG A 30 9.70 -13.77 10.02
N ILE A 31 8.37 -13.67 10.16
CA ILE A 31 7.73 -13.29 11.42
C ILE A 31 8.14 -14.26 12.55
N ASP A 32 7.98 -15.58 12.35
CA ASP A 32 8.35 -16.59 13.36
C ASP A 32 9.81 -16.48 13.81
N ARG A 33 10.71 -16.13 12.88
CA ARG A 33 12.13 -15.96 13.18
C ARG A 33 12.42 -14.63 13.88
N PHE A 34 11.86 -13.53 13.38
CA PHE A 34 12.19 -12.18 13.83
C PHE A 34 11.48 -11.82 15.15
N ALA A 35 10.33 -12.45 15.44
CA ALA A 35 9.60 -12.27 16.69
C ALA A 35 10.44 -12.65 17.92
N LYS A 36 11.29 -13.68 17.79
CA LYS A 36 12.19 -14.19 18.85
C LYS A 36 13.37 -13.27 19.15
N SER A 37 13.58 -12.20 18.37
CA SER A 37 14.66 -11.22 18.57
C SER A 37 14.10 -9.90 19.09
N ASP A 38 14.87 -9.25 19.96
CA ASP A 38 14.66 -7.88 20.46
C ASP A 38 15.17 -6.81 19.48
N LYS A 39 15.78 -7.21 18.36
CA LYS A 39 16.26 -6.29 17.32
C LYS A 39 15.11 -5.58 16.62
N ILE A 40 15.45 -4.45 16.03
CA ILE A 40 14.55 -3.65 15.20
C ILE A 40 14.10 -4.46 13.99
N VAL A 41 12.81 -4.40 13.66
CA VAL A 41 12.27 -4.98 12.43
C VAL A 41 11.62 -3.89 11.59
N LEU A 42 12.07 -3.77 10.34
CA LEU A 42 11.47 -2.92 9.31
C LEU A 42 10.41 -3.72 8.54
N ILE A 43 9.23 -3.16 8.38
CA ILE A 43 8.10 -3.73 7.64
C ILE A 43 7.80 -2.79 6.47
N SER A 44 8.05 -3.21 5.24
CA SER A 44 7.73 -2.39 4.07
C SER A 44 6.61 -3.01 3.26
N GLY A 45 5.80 -2.19 2.60
CA GLY A 45 4.78 -2.67 1.69
C GLY A 45 3.76 -1.58 1.41
N GLU A 46 3.06 -1.74 0.29
CA GLU A 46 2.03 -0.79 -0.15
C GLU A 46 0.98 -0.55 0.95
N THR A 47 0.34 0.61 0.88
CA THR A 47 -0.80 0.93 1.73
C THR A 47 -1.87 -0.16 1.64
N GLY A 48 -2.42 -0.55 2.79
CA GLY A 48 -3.47 -1.58 2.86
C GLY A 48 -2.98 -3.04 2.77
N THR A 49 -1.67 -3.31 2.78
CA THR A 49 -1.13 -4.69 2.78
C THR A 49 -1.15 -5.42 4.14
N GLY A 50 -1.52 -4.72 5.22
CA GLY A 50 -1.61 -5.30 6.57
C GLY A 50 -0.33 -5.19 7.41
N LYS A 51 0.48 -4.13 7.22
CA LYS A 51 1.71 -3.86 8.01
C LYS A 51 1.48 -3.91 9.52
N GLU A 52 0.39 -3.31 9.99
CA GLU A 52 0.00 -3.31 11.41
C GLU A 52 -0.27 -4.72 11.96
N ARG A 53 -1.00 -5.57 11.21
CA ARG A 53 -1.24 -6.98 11.60
C ARG A 53 0.07 -7.76 11.73
N VAL A 54 1.05 -7.46 10.87
CA VAL A 54 2.39 -8.05 10.96
C VAL A 54 3.15 -7.54 12.18
N ALA A 55 3.03 -6.26 12.53
CA ALA A 55 3.62 -5.71 13.75
C ALA A 55 3.02 -6.36 15.02
N HIS A 56 1.70 -6.55 15.06
CA HIS A 56 1.04 -7.29 16.14
C HIS A 56 1.54 -8.73 16.23
N ALA A 57 1.59 -9.46 15.11
CA ALA A 57 2.12 -10.82 15.09
C ALA A 57 3.57 -10.89 15.58
N LEU A 58 4.43 -9.95 15.18
CA LEU A 58 5.81 -9.86 15.65
C LEU A 58 5.90 -9.59 17.15
N HIS A 59 4.96 -8.85 17.73
CA HIS A 59 4.91 -8.53 19.15
C HIS A 59 4.37 -9.70 19.98
N THR A 60 3.24 -10.29 19.57
CA THR A 60 2.59 -11.45 20.22
C THR A 60 3.52 -12.66 20.30
N GLU A 61 4.38 -12.87 19.30
CA GLU A 61 5.33 -13.99 19.26
C GLU A 61 6.70 -13.64 19.87
N SER A 62 6.80 -12.54 20.62
CA SER A 62 8.06 -12.05 21.19
C SER A 62 8.14 -12.20 22.70
N PRO A 63 9.33 -12.04 23.29
CA PRO A 63 9.48 -11.98 24.74
C PRO A 63 8.69 -10.83 25.41
N TYR A 64 8.20 -9.86 24.64
CA TYR A 64 7.42 -8.72 25.12
C TYR A 64 5.91 -8.94 25.05
N ALA A 65 5.40 -10.10 24.64
CA ALA A 65 3.98 -10.35 24.36
C ALA A 65 3.01 -10.08 25.54
N MET A 66 3.51 -10.15 26.78
CA MET A 66 2.73 -9.86 27.99
C MET A 66 2.62 -8.35 28.30
N HIS A 67 3.33 -7.50 27.56
CA HIS A 67 3.34 -6.05 27.73
C HIS A 67 2.56 -5.37 26.60
N PRO A 68 1.95 -4.20 26.80
CA PRO A 68 1.19 -3.54 25.75
C PRO A 68 2.12 -3.04 24.63
N ILE A 69 1.74 -3.27 23.38
CA ILE A 69 2.37 -2.59 22.24
C ILE A 69 1.95 -1.12 22.22
N VAL A 70 2.93 -0.22 22.13
CA VAL A 70 2.69 1.22 21.93
C VAL A 70 2.76 1.50 20.44
N ILE A 71 1.72 2.10 19.87
CA ILE A 71 1.61 2.33 18.43
C ILE A 71 1.55 3.83 18.18
N VAL A 72 2.27 4.30 17.15
CA VAL A 72 2.20 5.67 16.68
C VAL A 72 2.34 5.73 15.16
N ASN A 73 1.43 6.45 14.52
CA ASN A 73 1.52 6.78 13.12
C ASN A 73 2.22 8.14 12.95
N CYS A 74 3.40 8.13 12.31
CA CYS A 74 4.19 9.33 12.12
C CYS A 74 3.56 10.33 11.15
N ALA A 75 2.63 9.90 10.30
CA ALA A 75 1.93 10.74 9.34
C ALA A 75 0.69 11.46 9.94
N GLU A 76 0.13 10.96 11.04
CA GLU A 76 -1.10 11.51 11.64
C GLU A 76 -0.83 12.66 12.63
N ILE A 77 0.38 12.75 13.16
CA ILE A 77 0.76 13.76 14.14
C ILE A 77 1.40 14.95 13.43
N ALA A 78 0.93 16.15 13.72
CA ALA A 78 1.53 17.38 13.21
C ALA A 78 3.03 17.44 13.51
N GLU A 79 3.83 17.91 12.55
CA GLU A 79 5.30 17.93 12.63
C GLU A 79 5.84 18.65 13.88
N ASN A 80 5.14 19.68 14.35
CA ASN A 80 5.50 20.42 15.56
C ASN A 80 5.22 19.64 16.86
N LEU A 81 4.34 18.63 16.83
CA LEU A 81 3.95 17.84 18.01
C LEU A 81 4.63 16.48 18.09
N ILE A 82 4.97 15.87 16.94
CA ILE A 82 5.53 14.51 16.92
C ILE A 82 6.83 14.37 17.73
N ALA A 83 7.63 15.44 17.83
CA ALA A 83 8.81 15.45 18.70
C ALA A 83 8.47 15.33 20.20
N SER A 84 7.41 16.02 20.63
CA SER A 84 6.87 15.96 22.00
C SER A 84 6.24 14.60 22.29
N GLU A 85 5.51 14.04 21.31
CA GLU A 85 4.89 12.73 21.44
C GLU A 85 5.94 11.64 21.57
N LEU A 86 6.94 11.58 20.68
CA LEU A 86 7.96 10.54 20.71
C LEU A 86 8.88 10.63 21.93
N PHE A 87 9.39 11.84 22.23
CA PHE A 87 10.48 12.01 23.19
C PHE A 87 10.07 12.68 24.52
N GLY A 88 8.84 13.18 24.63
CA GLY A 88 8.37 13.94 25.79
C GLY A 88 8.95 15.34 25.87
N HIS A 89 8.43 16.14 26.79
CA HIS A 89 8.94 17.49 27.07
C HIS A 89 8.91 17.81 28.56
N GLU A 90 9.85 18.65 29.00
CA GLU A 90 9.80 19.27 30.32
C GLU A 90 8.89 20.50 30.31
N ARG A 91 8.38 20.87 31.49
CA ARG A 91 7.58 22.09 31.64
C ARG A 91 8.37 23.31 31.17
N GLY A 92 7.77 24.13 30.32
CA GLY A 92 8.38 25.33 29.76
C GLY A 92 9.33 25.09 28.59
N ALA A 93 9.35 23.89 27.99
CA ALA A 93 10.21 23.59 26.84
C ALA A 93 9.88 24.41 25.58
N PHE A 94 8.62 24.83 25.41
CA PHE A 94 8.12 25.68 24.33
C PHE A 94 6.83 26.38 24.77
N THR A 95 6.35 27.36 23.99
CA THR A 95 5.09 28.06 24.27
C THR A 95 3.90 27.07 24.29
N GLY A 96 3.21 26.96 25.43
CA GLY A 96 2.13 25.99 25.64
C GLY A 96 2.57 24.70 26.36
N ALA A 97 3.85 24.54 26.70
CA ALA A 97 4.34 23.43 27.53
C ALA A 97 4.08 23.69 29.03
N ASP A 98 2.83 23.84 29.42
CA ASP A 98 2.43 24.21 30.79
C ASP A 98 2.69 23.09 31.80
N GLN A 99 2.74 21.85 31.33
CA GLN A 99 3.02 20.65 32.12
C GLN A 99 4.14 19.83 31.47
N ARG A 100 4.66 18.85 32.20
CA ARG A 100 5.60 17.86 31.66
C ARG A 100 4.81 16.78 30.92
N HIS A 101 5.33 16.32 29.79
CA HIS A 101 4.79 15.20 29.02
C HIS A 101 5.77 14.02 28.98
N ILE A 102 5.25 12.81 29.22
CA ILE A 102 6.01 11.57 29.08
C ILE A 102 5.87 11.09 27.63
N GLY A 103 6.99 10.97 26.92
CA GLY A 103 6.98 10.54 25.53
C GLY A 103 6.78 9.04 25.34
N LEU A 104 6.41 8.64 24.13
CA LEU A 104 6.12 7.26 23.75
C LEU A 104 7.30 6.32 23.94
N PHE A 105 8.55 6.77 23.77
CA PHE A 105 9.72 5.95 24.09
C PHE A 105 9.82 5.60 25.58
N GLU A 106 9.45 6.52 26.47
CA GLU A 106 9.41 6.21 27.91
C GLU A 106 8.22 5.30 28.23
N THR A 107 7.04 5.60 27.66
CA THR A 107 5.82 4.79 27.83
C THR A 107 6.01 3.35 27.35
N ALA A 108 6.75 3.15 26.25
CA ALA A 108 7.04 1.83 25.70
C ALA A 108 8.23 1.12 26.37
N SER A 109 8.88 1.72 27.36
CA SER A 109 10.04 1.12 28.03
C SER A 109 9.64 -0.18 28.73
N GLY A 110 10.36 -1.26 28.43
CA GLY A 110 9.99 -2.63 28.83
C GLY A 110 9.04 -3.34 27.86
N SER A 111 8.67 -2.71 26.74
CA SER A 111 7.74 -3.25 25.74
C SER A 111 8.20 -2.96 24.30
N THR A 112 7.26 -2.97 23.36
CA THR A 112 7.45 -2.71 21.94
C THR A 112 6.82 -1.36 21.54
N LEU A 113 7.58 -0.54 20.83
CA LEU A 113 7.10 0.66 20.14
C LEU A 113 7.00 0.36 18.63
N PHE A 114 5.81 0.52 18.07
CA PHE A 114 5.55 0.42 16.65
C PHE A 114 5.43 1.82 16.04
N LEU A 115 6.35 2.14 15.13
CA LEU A 115 6.42 3.38 14.37
C LEU A 115 5.85 3.12 12.98
N ASP A 116 4.57 3.44 12.76
CA ASP A 116 3.97 3.35 11.43
C ASP A 116 4.28 4.60 10.60
N GLU A 117 4.36 4.40 9.28
CA GLU A 117 4.79 5.38 8.28
C GLU A 117 6.07 6.16 8.66
N ILE A 118 7.11 5.42 9.07
CA ILE A 118 8.41 5.98 9.49
C ILE A 118 9.08 6.85 8.40
N GLY A 119 8.75 6.61 7.14
CA GLY A 119 9.21 7.41 6.01
C GLY A 119 8.76 8.87 6.04
N GLU A 120 7.64 9.15 6.71
CA GLU A 120 7.08 10.50 6.91
C GLU A 120 7.69 11.24 8.10
N LEU A 121 8.63 10.61 8.84
CA LEU A 121 9.26 11.25 9.99
C LEU A 121 10.10 12.46 9.54
N PRO A 122 9.86 13.65 10.11
CA PRO A 122 10.62 14.85 9.78
C PRO A 122 12.13 14.65 9.92
N LYS A 123 12.89 15.12 8.93
CA LYS A 123 14.35 14.96 8.84
C LYS A 123 15.10 15.39 10.11
N PRO A 124 14.74 16.49 10.82
CA PRO A 124 15.40 16.85 12.07
C PRO A 124 15.27 15.77 13.16
N LEU A 125 14.12 15.08 13.20
CA LEU A 125 13.81 14.06 14.20
C LEU A 125 14.45 12.71 13.90
N GLN A 126 14.77 12.41 12.65
CA GLN A 126 15.50 11.20 12.26
C GLN A 126 16.84 11.08 13.00
N SER A 127 17.53 12.20 13.25
CA SER A 127 18.78 12.23 14.03
C SER A 127 18.57 11.89 15.51
N LYS A 128 17.46 12.34 16.11
CA LYS A 128 17.10 12.00 17.49
C LYS A 128 16.70 10.54 17.59
N LEU A 129 15.87 10.06 16.66
CA LEU A 129 15.48 8.65 16.59
C LEU A 129 16.72 7.75 16.49
N LEU A 130 17.66 8.06 15.59
CA LEU A 130 18.90 7.30 15.46
C LEU A 130 19.67 7.19 16.79
N ARG A 131 19.78 8.30 17.55
CA ARG A 131 20.44 8.28 18.86
C ARG A 131 19.74 7.35 19.84
N VAL A 132 18.41 7.41 19.94
CA VAL A 132 17.66 6.52 20.83
C VAL A 132 17.85 5.05 20.44
N LEU A 133 17.83 4.74 19.14
CA LEU A 133 18.05 3.39 18.64
C LEU A 133 19.46 2.88 18.91
N GLN A 134 20.46 3.76 19.05
CA GLN A 134 21.86 3.42 19.29
C GLN A 134 22.21 3.34 20.79
N GLU A 135 21.77 4.32 21.55
CA GLU A 135 22.17 4.55 22.95
C GLU A 135 21.19 3.94 23.95
N ASN A 136 19.96 3.60 23.53
CA ASN A 136 18.86 3.19 24.43
C ASN A 136 18.58 4.25 25.51
N GLU A 137 18.73 5.52 25.15
CA GLU A 137 18.47 6.66 26.02
C GLU A 137 17.74 7.74 25.24
N ILE A 138 16.87 8.48 25.93
CA ILE A 138 16.24 9.68 25.39
C ILE A 138 16.58 10.91 26.22
N ARG A 139 16.33 12.07 25.63
CA ARG A 139 16.24 13.35 26.34
C ARG A 139 14.94 14.02 25.97
N ARG A 140 14.18 14.45 26.97
CA ARG A 140 12.96 15.24 26.75
C ARG A 140 13.32 16.57 26.11
N MET A 141 12.39 17.13 25.35
CA MET A 141 12.53 18.49 24.84
C MET A 141 12.64 19.49 26.00
N GLY A 142 13.56 20.45 25.90
CA GLY A 142 13.88 21.40 26.98
C GLY A 142 14.64 20.79 28.16
N GLY A 143 14.86 19.46 28.18
CA GLY A 143 15.58 18.77 29.25
C GLY A 143 17.00 18.38 28.84
N THR A 144 17.90 18.29 29.83
CA THR A 144 19.28 17.80 29.65
C THR A 144 19.49 16.40 30.22
N LYS A 145 18.55 15.91 31.03
CA LYS A 145 18.61 14.60 31.67
C LYS A 145 18.51 13.48 30.65
N GLN A 146 19.47 12.56 30.67
CA GLN A 146 19.40 11.28 29.97
C GLN A 146 18.47 10.33 30.71
N ILE A 147 17.58 9.69 29.96
CA ILE A 147 16.58 8.77 30.47
C ILE A 147 16.77 7.43 29.75
N PRO A 148 17.24 6.37 30.43
CA PRO A 148 17.39 5.07 29.81
C PRO A 148 16.03 4.48 29.46
N VAL A 149 15.91 3.96 28.24
CA VAL A 149 14.71 3.31 27.71
C VAL A 149 15.08 1.96 27.12
N LYS A 150 14.39 0.89 27.52
CA LYS A 150 14.61 -0.45 26.94
C LYS A 150 13.39 -0.80 26.09
N VAL A 151 13.43 -0.43 24.82
CA VAL A 151 12.28 -0.53 23.91
C VAL A 151 12.65 -1.38 22.70
N ARG A 152 11.84 -2.38 22.38
CA ARG A 152 11.90 -3.03 21.07
C ARG A 152 11.20 -2.16 20.04
N VAL A 153 11.83 -1.88 18.91
CA VAL A 153 11.23 -1.03 17.88
C VAL A 153 10.80 -1.86 16.67
N LEU A 154 9.55 -1.69 16.27
CA LEU A 154 9.03 -2.13 14.97
C LEU A 154 8.79 -0.86 14.14
N ALA A 155 9.20 -0.85 12.88
CA ALA A 155 8.99 0.31 12.01
C ALA A 155 8.30 -0.13 10.72
N ALA A 156 7.30 0.61 10.26
CA ALA A 156 6.59 0.33 9.02
C ALA A 156 6.61 1.52 8.06
N THR A 157 6.58 1.24 6.76
CA THR A 157 6.50 2.28 5.73
C THR A 157 5.93 1.76 4.41
N ASN A 158 5.23 2.62 3.69
CA ASN A 158 4.82 2.39 2.30
C ASN A 158 5.78 2.99 1.25
N ILE A 159 6.66 3.92 1.63
CA ILE A 159 7.59 4.56 0.70
C ILE A 159 8.88 3.74 0.52
N ASP A 160 9.53 3.90 -0.63
CA ASP A 160 10.88 3.39 -0.83
C ASP A 160 11.89 4.26 -0.06
N LEU A 161 12.41 3.73 1.06
CA LEU A 161 13.40 4.43 1.87
C LEU A 161 14.73 4.65 1.14
N ILE A 162 15.09 3.82 0.17
CA ILE A 162 16.30 4.00 -0.64
C ILE A 162 16.14 5.22 -1.53
N GLU A 163 14.99 5.35 -2.20
CA GLU A 163 14.66 6.54 -2.98
C GLU A 163 14.55 7.79 -2.09
N ALA A 164 13.95 7.68 -0.91
CA ALA A 164 13.87 8.77 0.05
C ALA A 164 15.25 9.22 0.55
N VAL A 165 16.20 8.29 0.70
CA VAL A 165 17.61 8.59 1.00
C VAL A 165 18.27 9.31 -0.18
N ALA A 166 18.08 8.83 -1.41
CA ALA A 166 18.63 9.46 -2.60
C ALA A 166 18.09 10.89 -2.80
N ALA A 167 16.81 11.12 -2.50
CA ALA A 167 16.17 12.42 -2.52
C ALA A 167 16.52 13.31 -1.31
N GLY A 168 17.33 12.82 -0.36
CA GLY A 168 17.73 13.55 0.84
C GLY A 168 16.60 13.79 1.85
N ARG A 169 15.45 13.12 1.72
CA ARG A 169 14.32 13.18 2.66
C ARG A 169 14.52 12.27 3.87
N PHE A 170 15.23 11.17 3.68
CA PHE A 170 15.56 10.22 4.74
C PHE A 170 17.08 10.10 4.94
N ARG A 171 17.53 9.94 6.17
CA ARG A 171 18.96 9.81 6.46
C ARG A 171 19.45 8.38 6.22
N ARG A 172 20.60 8.27 5.54
CA ARG A 172 21.23 6.98 5.23
C ARG A 172 21.59 6.19 6.50
N ASP A 173 22.14 6.86 7.52
CA ASP A 173 22.54 6.21 8.77
C ASP A 173 21.36 5.59 9.54
N LEU A 174 20.21 6.27 9.57
CA LEU A 174 18.98 5.72 10.12
C LEU A 174 18.47 4.54 9.30
N TYR A 175 18.49 4.62 7.96
CA TYR A 175 18.08 3.50 7.11
C TYR A 175 18.93 2.25 7.36
N GLU A 176 20.26 2.39 7.42
CA GLU A 176 21.15 1.25 7.70
C GLU A 176 20.94 0.66 9.11
N ARG A 177 20.44 1.46 10.07
CA ARG A 177 20.06 0.98 11.40
C ARG A 177 18.74 0.19 11.40
N LEU A 178 17.78 0.57 10.55
CA LEU A 178 16.45 -0.06 10.46
C LEU A 178 16.43 -1.33 9.59
N LYS A 179 17.22 -1.36 8.52
CA LYS A 179 17.23 -2.42 7.49
C LYS A 179 17.56 -3.86 7.94
N PRO A 180 18.40 -4.15 8.96
CA PRO A 180 18.96 -5.50 9.14
C PRO A 180 17.95 -6.64 9.22
N LEU A 181 16.80 -6.43 9.88
CA LEU A 181 15.68 -7.38 9.86
C LEU A 181 14.53 -6.74 9.08
N HIS A 182 14.34 -7.16 7.83
CA HIS A 182 13.37 -6.55 6.93
C HIS A 182 12.33 -7.57 6.46
N ILE A 183 11.06 -7.21 6.60
CA ILE A 183 9.91 -7.94 6.08
C ILE A 183 9.25 -7.06 5.03
N GLN A 184 9.36 -7.45 3.77
CA GLN A 184 8.60 -6.85 2.68
C GLN A 184 7.30 -7.61 2.49
N LEU A 185 6.17 -6.92 2.59
CA LEU A 185 4.85 -7.47 2.34
C LEU A 185 4.53 -7.44 0.84
N PRO A 186 4.10 -8.57 0.27
CA PRO A 186 3.63 -8.59 -1.11
C PRO A 186 2.31 -7.83 -1.21
N ALA A 187 2.13 -7.12 -2.33
CA ALA A 187 0.84 -6.57 -2.69
C ALA A 187 -0.16 -7.70 -2.95
N LEU A 188 -1.46 -7.45 -2.79
CA LEU A 188 -2.51 -8.45 -2.95
C LEU A 188 -2.49 -9.10 -4.35
N ARG A 189 -2.21 -8.30 -5.38
CA ARG A 189 -2.02 -8.78 -6.77
C ARG A 189 -0.85 -9.75 -6.97
N GLN A 190 0.10 -9.83 -6.04
CA GLN A 190 1.21 -10.80 -6.07
C GLN A 190 0.87 -12.11 -5.34
N ARG A 191 -0.29 -12.17 -4.69
CA ARG A 191 -0.79 -13.31 -3.89
C ARG A 191 -2.27 -13.54 -4.16
N ARG A 192 -2.66 -13.57 -5.44
CA ARG A 192 -4.06 -13.68 -5.87
C ARG A 192 -4.74 -14.95 -5.38
N GLU A 193 -3.99 -16.03 -5.26
CA GLU A 193 -4.44 -17.31 -4.68
C GLU A 193 -4.97 -17.17 -3.24
N ASP A 194 -4.58 -16.12 -2.51
CA ASP A 194 -5.09 -15.85 -1.16
C ASP A 194 -6.41 -15.07 -1.15
N ILE A 195 -6.82 -14.46 -2.27
CA ILE A 195 -8.00 -13.58 -2.33
C ILE A 195 -9.29 -14.32 -1.93
N PRO A 196 -9.59 -15.55 -2.41
CA PRO A 196 -10.82 -16.23 -2.01
C PRO A 196 -10.87 -16.50 -0.50
N ALA A 197 -9.75 -16.89 0.11
CA ALA A 197 -9.67 -17.14 1.55
C ALA A 197 -9.85 -15.85 2.37
N LEU A 198 -9.25 -14.74 1.92
CA LEU A 198 -9.45 -13.42 2.52
C LEU A 198 -10.90 -12.95 2.40
N ALA A 199 -11.49 -13.06 1.21
CA ALA A 199 -12.86 -12.63 0.95
C ALA A 199 -13.86 -13.39 1.83
N LYS A 200 -13.71 -14.71 1.96
CA LYS A 200 -14.53 -15.54 2.87
C LYS A 200 -14.35 -15.17 4.34
N HIS A 201 -13.13 -14.83 4.75
CA HIS A 201 -12.89 -14.35 6.11
C HIS A 201 -13.62 -13.02 6.38
N PHE A 202 -13.52 -12.04 5.47
CA PHE A 202 -14.21 -10.77 5.61
C PHE A 202 -15.73 -10.94 5.55
N LEU A 203 -16.25 -11.80 4.68
CA LEU A 203 -17.67 -12.13 4.64
C LEU A 203 -18.16 -12.65 6.01
N LYS A 204 -17.44 -13.62 6.60
CA LYS A 204 -17.77 -14.15 7.93
C LYS A 204 -17.70 -13.06 9.01
N LYS A 205 -16.68 -12.20 8.96
CA LYS A 205 -16.52 -11.08 9.89
C LYS A 205 -17.70 -10.11 9.80
N GLU A 206 -18.07 -9.68 8.59
CA GLU A 206 -19.13 -8.71 8.36
C GLU A 206 -20.52 -9.28 8.63
N ASN A 207 -20.78 -10.56 8.33
CA ASN A 207 -22.01 -11.23 8.75
C ASN A 207 -22.21 -11.17 10.26
N ASN A 208 -21.15 -11.43 11.03
CA ASN A 208 -21.22 -11.37 12.49
C ASN A 208 -21.44 -9.94 13.01
N LEU A 209 -20.82 -8.95 12.38
CA LEU A 209 -20.94 -7.53 12.79
C LEU A 209 -22.30 -6.94 12.43
N SER A 210 -22.83 -7.25 11.25
CA SER A 210 -24.08 -6.70 10.72
C SER A 210 -25.31 -7.59 10.99
N ASN A 211 -25.13 -8.73 11.68
CA ASN A 211 -26.16 -9.73 11.92
C ASN A 211 -26.87 -10.18 10.62
N ARG A 212 -26.08 -10.33 9.54
CA ARG A 212 -26.50 -10.80 8.22
C ARG A 212 -26.22 -12.30 8.09
N LYS A 213 -26.86 -12.94 7.11
CA LYS A 213 -26.71 -14.37 6.81
C LYS A 213 -26.44 -14.60 5.33
N ILE A 214 -25.35 -14.01 4.84
CA ILE A 214 -24.88 -14.28 3.48
C ILE A 214 -23.97 -15.50 3.55
N GLU A 215 -24.32 -16.55 2.81
CA GLU A 215 -23.68 -17.86 2.88
C GLU A 215 -22.44 -17.95 1.99
N ASP A 216 -22.43 -17.33 0.80
CA ASP A 216 -21.32 -17.47 -0.14
C ASP A 216 -21.05 -16.21 -1.00
N ILE A 217 -19.98 -16.30 -1.79
CA ILE A 217 -19.55 -15.31 -2.78
C ILE A 217 -19.67 -15.94 -4.16
N ASN A 218 -20.39 -15.27 -5.06
CA ASN A 218 -20.62 -15.78 -6.40
C ASN A 218 -19.30 -16.04 -7.16
N PRO A 219 -19.16 -17.17 -7.89
CA PRO A 219 -17.97 -17.46 -8.67
C PRO A 219 -17.58 -16.38 -9.69
N GLU A 220 -18.57 -15.64 -10.22
CA GLU A 220 -18.32 -14.50 -11.11
C GLU A 220 -17.61 -13.35 -10.36
N VAL A 221 -17.98 -13.10 -9.11
CA VAL A 221 -17.31 -12.12 -8.23
C VAL A 221 -15.86 -12.53 -7.98
N LEU A 222 -15.59 -13.81 -7.74
CA LEU A 222 -14.21 -14.31 -7.59
C LEU A 222 -13.39 -14.13 -8.88
N SER A 223 -14.02 -14.28 -10.04
CA SER A 223 -13.38 -14.04 -11.33
C SER A 223 -13.03 -12.57 -11.54
N LEU A 224 -13.94 -11.66 -11.16
CA LEU A 224 -13.69 -10.21 -11.16
C LEU A 224 -12.55 -9.83 -10.21
N PHE A 225 -12.52 -10.42 -9.02
CA PHE A 225 -11.46 -10.21 -8.05
C PHE A 225 -10.08 -10.68 -8.53
N ASP A 226 -10.00 -11.76 -9.30
CA ASP A 226 -8.73 -12.22 -9.86
C ASP A 226 -8.21 -11.28 -10.98
N ALA A 227 -9.11 -10.68 -11.75
CA ALA A 227 -8.77 -9.72 -12.81
C ALA A 227 -8.38 -8.33 -12.27
N TYR A 228 -8.87 -7.95 -11.09
CA TYR A 228 -8.67 -6.62 -10.51
C TYR A 228 -7.24 -6.39 -10.00
N SER A 229 -6.77 -5.12 -10.04
CA SER A 229 -5.37 -4.77 -9.72
C SER A 229 -5.10 -4.56 -8.24
N TRP A 230 -6.16 -4.36 -7.43
CA TRP A 230 -6.10 -4.17 -5.97
C TRP A 230 -5.18 -3.01 -5.51
N PRO A 231 -5.40 -1.76 -5.97
CA PRO A 231 -4.60 -0.61 -5.58
C PRO A 231 -4.62 -0.33 -4.06
N GLY A 232 -5.72 -0.63 -3.36
CA GLY A 232 -5.84 -0.51 -1.91
C GLY A 232 -5.62 -1.82 -1.15
N ASN A 233 -5.14 -2.87 -1.84
CA ASN A 233 -4.77 -4.16 -1.27
C ASN A 233 -5.88 -4.77 -0.38
N ILE A 234 -5.51 -5.29 0.80
CA ILE A 234 -6.43 -6.01 1.70
C ILE A 234 -7.49 -5.05 2.28
N ARG A 235 -7.12 -3.79 2.54
CA ARG A 235 -8.06 -2.77 3.06
C ARG A 235 -9.19 -2.49 2.07
N GLU A 236 -8.88 -2.43 0.78
CA GLU A 236 -9.89 -2.28 -0.28
C GLU A 236 -10.78 -3.51 -0.40
N LEU A 237 -10.20 -4.72 -0.37
CA LEU A 237 -10.98 -5.98 -0.36
C LEU A 237 -11.96 -6.02 0.82
N GLU A 238 -11.51 -5.69 2.03
CA GLU A 238 -12.37 -5.63 3.22
C GLU A 238 -13.52 -4.62 3.03
N GLY A 239 -13.22 -3.42 2.50
CA GLY A 239 -14.23 -2.40 2.23
C GLY A 239 -15.25 -2.80 1.17
N ILE A 240 -14.81 -3.45 0.08
CA ILE A 240 -15.68 -3.96 -0.98
C ILE A 240 -16.61 -5.05 -0.44
N ILE A 241 -16.08 -6.00 0.35
CA ILE A 241 -16.88 -7.07 0.95
C ILE A 241 -17.89 -6.49 1.95
N SER A 242 -17.47 -5.56 2.83
CA SER A 242 -18.38 -4.92 3.78
C SER A 242 -19.54 -4.20 3.08
N ARG A 243 -19.23 -3.43 2.03
CA ARG A 243 -20.26 -2.81 1.18
C ARG A 243 -21.18 -3.85 0.52
N ALA A 244 -20.61 -4.92 -0.03
CA ALA A 244 -21.39 -5.95 -0.70
C ALA A 244 -22.33 -6.69 0.26
N VAL A 245 -21.89 -6.98 1.49
CA VAL A 245 -22.73 -7.56 2.56
C VAL A 245 -23.89 -6.64 2.95
N LEU A 246 -23.65 -5.33 2.94
CA LEU A 246 -24.70 -4.35 3.19
C LEU A 246 -25.75 -4.33 2.07
N LEU A 247 -25.31 -4.39 0.81
CA LEU A 247 -26.19 -4.27 -0.37
C LEU A 247 -26.90 -5.57 -0.75
N ALA A 248 -26.35 -6.73 -0.41
CA ALA A 248 -26.94 -8.00 -0.79
C ALA A 248 -28.32 -8.20 -0.17
N GLU A 249 -29.31 -8.49 -1.00
CA GLU A 249 -30.67 -8.80 -0.53
C GLU A 249 -30.89 -10.31 -0.32
N GLY A 250 -30.07 -11.14 -0.99
CA GLY A 250 -30.09 -12.60 -0.90
C GLY A 250 -29.04 -13.19 0.06
N ASP A 251 -28.77 -14.47 -0.14
CA ASP A 251 -27.78 -15.28 0.58
C ASP A 251 -26.39 -15.28 -0.09
N GLU A 252 -26.22 -14.60 -1.22
CA GLU A 252 -24.96 -14.55 -1.96
C GLU A 252 -24.52 -13.12 -2.33
N ILE A 253 -23.20 -12.88 -2.32
CA ILE A 253 -22.63 -11.67 -2.94
C ILE A 253 -22.59 -11.86 -4.46
N LEU A 254 -23.40 -11.09 -5.18
CA LEU A 254 -23.46 -11.02 -6.64
C LEU A 254 -22.59 -9.87 -7.19
N PRO A 255 -22.22 -9.90 -8.49
CA PRO A 255 -21.49 -8.81 -9.14
C PRO A 255 -22.13 -7.43 -8.92
N ASP A 256 -23.46 -7.35 -8.98
CA ASP A 256 -24.28 -6.13 -8.80
C ASP A 256 -24.03 -5.41 -7.46
N HIS A 257 -23.50 -6.12 -6.46
CA HIS A 257 -23.18 -5.56 -5.15
C HIS A 257 -21.77 -4.92 -5.09
N LEU A 258 -20.94 -5.13 -6.11
CA LEU A 258 -19.58 -4.60 -6.18
C LEU A 258 -19.55 -3.18 -6.78
N PRO A 259 -18.58 -2.33 -6.39
CA PRO A 259 -18.34 -1.06 -7.08
C PRO A 259 -18.02 -1.27 -8.56
N GLN A 260 -18.47 -0.33 -9.42
CA GLN A 260 -18.24 -0.38 -10.87
C GLN A 260 -16.75 -0.48 -11.25
N ASP A 261 -15.87 0.10 -10.43
CA ASP A 261 -14.42 0.08 -10.67
C ASP A 261 -13.85 -1.35 -10.74
N VAL A 262 -14.48 -2.31 -10.05
CA VAL A 262 -14.09 -3.74 -10.06
C VAL A 262 -14.52 -4.43 -11.35
N TRP A 263 -15.53 -3.91 -12.04
CA TRP A 263 -16.09 -4.50 -13.27
C TRP A 263 -15.26 -4.16 -14.51
N THR A 264 -14.56 -3.03 -14.48
CA THR A 264 -13.70 -2.57 -15.57
C THR A 264 -12.25 -2.97 -15.31
N PRO A 265 -11.66 -3.93 -16.05
CA PRO A 265 -10.25 -4.23 -15.98
C PRO A 265 -9.45 -3.13 -16.70
N HIS A 266 -9.40 -1.92 -16.14
CA HIS A 266 -8.59 -0.82 -16.66
C HIS A 266 -7.65 -0.26 -15.60
N ALA A 267 -6.42 -0.03 -16.06
CA ALA A 267 -5.27 0.50 -15.34
C ALA A 267 -5.52 1.93 -14.84
N HIS A 268 -6.40 2.09 -13.86
CA HIS A 268 -6.49 3.31 -13.08
C HIS A 268 -5.44 3.26 -11.98
N ALA A 269 -4.22 3.69 -12.33
CA ALA A 269 -3.42 4.39 -11.34
C ALA A 269 -4.27 5.58 -10.90
N LEU A 270 -4.76 5.55 -9.65
CA LEU A 270 -5.38 6.73 -9.06
C LEU A 270 -4.40 7.91 -9.22
N PRO A 271 -4.88 9.12 -9.56
CA PRO A 271 -4.04 10.30 -9.48
C PRO A 271 -3.70 10.49 -8.00
N LEU A 272 -2.45 10.21 -7.65
CA LEU A 272 -1.87 10.69 -6.41
C LEU A 272 -2.07 12.20 -6.38
N ALA A 273 -2.81 12.65 -5.38
CA ALA A 273 -2.95 14.05 -5.05
C ALA A 273 -1.59 14.57 -4.56
N ASP A 274 -0.72 14.94 -5.51
CA ASP A 274 0.37 15.87 -5.29
C ASP A 274 0.13 17.08 -6.19
N ALA A 275 -0.71 17.97 -5.69
CA ALA A 275 -0.68 19.37 -6.09
C ALA A 275 0.62 19.97 -5.59
N THR A 276 1.71 19.81 -6.35
CA THR A 276 2.90 20.70 -6.45
C THR A 276 4.03 20.00 -7.22
N ALA A 277 3.85 19.80 -8.52
CA ALA A 277 4.98 19.66 -9.42
C ALA A 277 4.69 20.44 -10.70
N ALA A 278 5.46 21.51 -10.89
CA ALA A 278 5.38 22.39 -12.03
C ALA A 278 5.67 21.65 -13.35
N ALA A 279 4.90 22.02 -14.36
CA ALA A 279 5.29 22.12 -15.77
C ALA A 279 6.08 20.96 -16.40
N ASN A 280 5.36 20.05 -17.06
CA ASN A 280 5.81 19.38 -18.28
C ASN A 280 4.73 19.56 -19.35
N PRO A 281 4.99 20.19 -20.52
CA PRO A 281 3.98 20.45 -21.54
C PRO A 281 3.77 19.31 -22.56
N ASP A 282 4.24 18.08 -22.29
CA ASP A 282 4.20 16.97 -23.25
C ASP A 282 3.36 15.75 -22.78
N THR A 283 2.30 15.97 -22.02
CA THR A 283 1.24 14.96 -21.85
C THR A 283 0.35 14.98 -23.08
N ALA A 284 0.81 14.36 -24.16
CA ALA A 284 -0.03 14.08 -25.32
C ALA A 284 -1.28 13.32 -24.85
N GLU A 285 -2.46 13.94 -25.00
CA GLU A 285 -3.75 13.30 -24.77
C GLU A 285 -3.79 11.97 -25.55
N TYR A 286 -3.85 10.86 -24.81
CA TYR A 286 -4.07 9.55 -25.38
C TYR A 286 -5.58 9.41 -25.64
N LEU A 287 -5.99 9.58 -26.89
CA LEU A 287 -7.35 9.28 -27.31
C LEU A 287 -7.49 7.76 -27.45
N VAL A 288 -8.29 7.13 -26.58
CA VAL A 288 -8.59 5.70 -26.67
C VAL A 288 -9.79 5.52 -27.62
N LEU A 289 -9.62 4.72 -28.67
CA LEU A 289 -10.70 4.33 -29.57
C LEU A 289 -11.24 2.95 -29.14
N PRO A 290 -12.45 2.86 -28.55
CA PRO A 290 -13.03 1.58 -28.17
C PRO A 290 -13.57 0.84 -29.39
N PHE A 291 -13.20 -0.44 -29.54
CA PHE A 291 -13.70 -1.32 -30.59
C PHE A 291 -14.44 -2.51 -29.98
N ARG A 292 -15.60 -2.87 -30.54
CA ARG A 292 -16.30 -4.10 -30.15
C ARG A 292 -15.54 -5.31 -30.71
N ILE A 293 -15.43 -6.37 -29.91
CA ILE A 293 -14.87 -7.66 -30.34
C ILE A 293 -15.74 -8.18 -31.51
N GLY A 294 -15.12 -8.43 -32.67
CA GLY A 294 -15.81 -8.78 -33.92
C GLY A 294 -15.86 -7.68 -34.98
N THR A 295 -15.36 -6.46 -34.68
CA THR A 295 -15.14 -5.41 -35.69
C THR A 295 -14.07 -5.83 -36.69
N THR A 296 -14.29 -5.51 -37.97
CA THR A 296 -13.35 -5.91 -39.02
C THR A 296 -12.08 -5.04 -38.97
N LEU A 297 -10.93 -5.62 -39.34
CA LEU A 297 -9.67 -4.87 -39.40
C LEU A 297 -9.77 -3.63 -40.29
N LYS A 298 -10.61 -3.67 -41.33
CA LYS A 298 -10.86 -2.55 -42.24
C LYS A 298 -11.56 -1.37 -41.53
N GLU A 299 -12.49 -1.64 -40.62
CA GLU A 299 -13.22 -0.61 -39.86
C GLU A 299 -12.35 -0.01 -38.75
N ILE A 300 -11.55 -0.85 -38.08
CA ILE A 300 -10.56 -0.40 -37.10
C ILE A 300 -9.54 0.52 -37.78
N GLU A 301 -9.05 0.13 -38.95
CA GLU A 301 -8.09 0.93 -39.72
C GLU A 301 -8.71 2.26 -40.21
N LYS A 302 -9.94 2.23 -40.74
CA LYS A 302 -10.66 3.43 -41.20
C LYS A 302 -10.85 4.44 -40.07
N SER A 303 -11.32 3.98 -38.91
CA SER A 303 -11.54 4.84 -37.74
C SER A 303 -10.24 5.42 -37.19
N ALA A 304 -9.17 4.60 -37.06
CA ALA A 304 -7.85 5.07 -36.65
C ALA A 304 -7.32 6.16 -37.58
N ILE A 305 -7.39 5.96 -38.91
CA ILE A 305 -6.93 6.93 -39.90
C ILE A 305 -7.70 8.25 -39.81
N LEU A 306 -9.03 8.20 -39.71
CA LEU A 306 -9.87 9.40 -39.68
C LEU A 306 -9.69 10.20 -38.38
N THR A 307 -9.59 9.52 -37.24
CA THR A 307 -9.36 10.19 -35.95
C THR A 307 -7.97 10.84 -35.89
N THR A 308 -6.93 10.18 -36.39
CA THR A 308 -5.59 10.79 -36.47
C THR A 308 -5.55 11.94 -37.48
N LEU A 309 -6.28 11.86 -38.58
CA LEU A 309 -6.39 12.96 -39.53
C LEU A 309 -7.10 14.19 -38.94
N ALA A 310 -8.17 13.97 -38.16
CA ALA A 310 -8.88 15.03 -37.45
C ALA A 310 -7.99 15.70 -36.40
N ARG A 311 -7.24 14.92 -35.62
CA ARG A 311 -6.26 15.42 -34.64
C ARG A 311 -5.19 16.31 -35.28
N GLU A 312 -4.70 15.91 -36.44
CA GLU A 312 -3.66 16.65 -37.18
C GLU A 312 -4.23 17.78 -38.06
N ASN A 313 -5.49 18.20 -37.83
CA ASN A 313 -6.18 19.25 -38.59
C ASN A 313 -6.12 19.06 -40.12
N GLY A 314 -6.25 17.81 -40.58
CA GLY A 314 -6.23 17.47 -42.02
C GLY A 314 -4.84 17.41 -42.65
N ASN A 315 -3.76 17.49 -41.86
CA ASN A 315 -2.39 17.42 -42.40
C ASN A 315 -1.96 15.98 -42.72
N LYS A 316 -2.23 15.56 -43.97
CA LYS A 316 -1.92 14.23 -44.48
C LYS A 316 -0.46 13.78 -44.30
N SER A 317 0.51 14.70 -44.37
CA SER A 317 1.92 14.33 -44.23
C SER A 317 2.29 14.00 -42.79
N LYS A 318 1.73 14.74 -41.82
CA LYS A 318 1.89 14.45 -40.39
C LYS A 318 1.12 13.20 -39.98
N THR A 319 -0.12 13.04 -40.45
CA THR A 319 -0.94 11.85 -40.19
C THR A 319 -0.26 10.56 -40.68
N ALA A 320 0.34 10.57 -41.88
CA ALA A 320 1.07 9.41 -42.41
C ALA A 320 2.28 9.06 -41.53
N ALA A 321 3.04 10.06 -41.07
CA ALA A 321 4.18 9.86 -40.18
C ALA A 321 3.77 9.30 -38.81
N VAL A 322 2.68 9.83 -38.22
CA VAL A 322 2.15 9.36 -36.92
C VAL A 322 1.63 7.93 -37.01
N LEU A 323 0.99 7.56 -38.13
CA LEU A 323 0.47 6.21 -38.36
C LEU A 323 1.54 5.21 -38.86
N GLY A 324 2.77 5.66 -39.12
CA GLY A 324 3.85 4.81 -39.62
C GLY A 324 3.63 4.28 -41.04
N ILE A 325 2.83 4.95 -41.85
CA ILE A 325 2.52 4.56 -43.24
C ILE A 325 3.01 5.59 -44.25
N SER A 326 3.21 5.18 -45.51
CA SER A 326 3.59 6.13 -46.56
C SER A 326 2.43 7.09 -46.89
N ARG A 327 2.75 8.33 -47.27
CA ARG A 327 1.73 9.30 -47.73
C ARG A 327 0.92 8.77 -48.92
N VAL A 328 1.55 8.01 -49.82
CA VAL A 328 0.89 7.38 -50.96
C VAL A 328 -0.13 6.34 -50.48
N THR A 329 0.22 5.52 -49.49
CA THR A 329 -0.69 4.55 -48.87
C THR A 329 -1.87 5.23 -48.18
N LEU A 330 -1.62 6.34 -47.47
CA LEU A 330 -2.67 7.13 -46.84
C LEU A 330 -3.64 7.72 -47.89
N ASP A 331 -3.12 8.29 -48.98
CA ASP A 331 -3.97 8.85 -50.05
C ASP A 331 -4.81 7.80 -50.78
N ILE A 332 -4.28 6.59 -50.98
CA ILE A 332 -5.04 5.46 -51.54
C ILE A 332 -6.17 5.06 -50.59
N LYS A 333 -5.88 4.87 -49.30
CA LYS A 333 -6.88 4.48 -48.30
C LYS A 333 -7.97 5.53 -48.12
N LEU A 334 -7.61 6.82 -48.09
CA LEU A 334 -8.59 7.91 -48.02
C LEU A 334 -9.51 7.92 -49.24
N ARG A 335 -9.01 7.65 -50.45
CA ARG A 335 -9.85 7.52 -51.66
C ARG A 335 -10.80 6.32 -51.55
N THR A 336 -10.29 5.15 -51.16
CA THR A 336 -11.13 3.96 -50.98
C THR A 336 -12.25 4.18 -49.96
N TYR A 337 -12.00 4.95 -48.90
CA TYR A 337 -13.03 5.28 -47.91
C TYR A 337 -13.99 6.39 -48.35
N SER A 338 -13.60 7.26 -49.28
CA SER A 338 -14.46 8.27 -49.89
C SER A 338 -15.38 7.70 -50.99
N ASP A 339 -14.95 6.66 -51.69
CA ASP A 339 -15.75 5.97 -52.72
C ASP A 339 -16.77 4.98 -52.12
N GLU A 340 -16.64 4.63 -50.84
CA GLU A 340 -17.54 3.75 -50.07
C GLU A 340 -18.61 4.50 -49.27
N ALA A 341 -18.72 5.83 -49.42
CA ALA A 341 -19.69 6.70 -48.74
C ALA A 341 -20.77 7.20 -49.72
#